data_AF-A0A0U1XDI3-F1
#
_entry.id   AF-A0A0U1XDI3-F1
#
_cell.length_a   1.000
_cell.length_b   1.000
_cell.length_c   1.000
_cell.angle_alpha   90.00
_cell.angle_beta   90.00
_cell.angle_gamma   90.00
#
_symmetry.space_group_name_H-M   'P 1'
#
loop_
_entity.id
_entity.type
_entity.pdbx_description
1 polymer ?
#
loop_
_entity_poly.entity_id
_entity_poly.type
_entity_poly.pdbx_seq_one_letter_code
_entity_poly.pdbx_strand_id
1 'polypeptide(L)'
;MSLMKTMIMISIMSMCWWRNNIILMLLSLELMIMTLFTILTLSTSPSSLSSLLIMLAMMVSGSSMGLSLLVSMSHSHNSSNSSPINLTT
;
A
#
# COMPACT_ATOMS: atom_id res chain seq x y z
N MET A 1 0.27 -6.07 -20.63
CA MET A 1 0.96 -6.93 -19.63
C MET A 1 2.37 -6.43 -19.28
N SER A 2 3.25 -6.16 -20.25
CA SER A 2 4.59 -5.59 -19.98
C SER A 2 4.54 -4.33 -19.09
N LEU A 3 3.74 -3.33 -19.46
CA LEU A 3 3.56 -2.10 -18.67
C LEU A 3 3.05 -2.33 -17.23
N MET A 4 2.18 -3.32 -17.02
CA MET A 4 1.70 -3.61 -15.66
C MET A 4 2.78 -4.30 -14.82
N LYS A 5 3.60 -5.16 -15.43
CA LYS A 5 4.77 -5.74 -14.75
C LYS A 5 5.78 -4.66 -14.37
N THR A 6 6.03 -3.68 -15.25
CA THR A 6 6.93 -2.56 -14.91
C THR A 6 6.39 -1.70 -13.78
N MET A 7 5.07 -1.42 -13.75
CA MET A 7 4.44 -0.67 -12.66
C MET A 7 4.57 -1.40 -11.31
N ILE A 8 4.38 -2.72 -11.28
CA ILE A 8 4.61 -3.53 -10.08
C ILE A 8 6.07 -3.41 -9.64
N MET A 9 7.04 -3.59 -10.54
CA MET A 9 8.46 -3.51 -10.18
C MET A 9 8.83 -2.12 -9.64
N ILE A 10 8.31 -1.05 -10.23
CA ILE A 10 8.52 0.32 -9.75
C ILE A 10 7.91 0.50 -8.34
N SER A 11 6.70 -0.02 -8.10
CA SER A 11 6.05 0.08 -6.80
C SER A 11 6.82 -0.67 -5.69
N ILE A 12 7.34 -1.87 -6.00
CA ILE A 12 8.17 -2.66 -5.07
C ILE A 12 9.49 -1.94 -4.79
N MET A 13 10.15 -1.42 -5.82
CA MET A 13 11.40 -0.65 -5.63
C MET A 13 11.16 0.61 -4.80
N SER A 14 10.04 1.31 -5.01
CA SER A 14 9.67 2.49 -4.21
C SER A 14 9.33 2.15 -2.76
N MET A 15 8.86 0.93 -2.49
CA MET A 15 8.60 0.39 -1.15
C MET A 15 9.90 0.09 -0.41
N CYS A 16 10.81 -0.63 -1.07
CA CYS A 16 12.08 -1.06 -0.50
C CYS A 16 13.06 0.08 -0.29
N TRP A 17 12.90 1.21 -0.99
CA TRP A 17 13.65 2.41 -0.69
C TRP A 17 13.10 3.00 0.61
N TRP A 18 13.84 2.82 1.71
CA TRP A 18 13.49 3.42 2.99
C TRP A 18 13.32 4.94 2.80
N ARG A 19 12.08 5.42 2.86
CA ARG A 19 11.77 6.84 2.84
C ARG A 19 11.51 7.31 4.26
N ASN A 20 12.08 8.46 4.57
CA ASN A 20 11.89 9.14 5.84
C ASN A 20 10.40 9.39 6.16
N ASN A 21 9.53 9.57 5.18
CA ASN A 21 8.11 9.82 5.42
C ASN A 21 7.27 8.55 5.22
N ILE A 22 6.63 8.09 6.29
CA ILE A 22 5.78 6.90 6.30
C ILE A 22 4.59 7.04 5.33
N ILE A 23 4.06 8.26 5.16
CA ILE A 23 2.98 8.56 4.20
C ILE A 23 3.37 8.15 2.78
N LEU A 24 4.61 8.42 2.38
CA LEU A 24 5.09 8.14 1.04
C LEU A 24 5.30 6.64 0.81
N MET A 25 5.52 5.87 1.88
CA MET A 25 5.53 4.41 1.84
C MET A 25 4.09 3.84 1.78
N LEU A 26 3.13 4.40 2.52
CA LEU A 26 1.72 4.02 2.42
C LEU A 26 1.18 4.26 0.99
N LEU A 27 1.56 5.37 0.37
CA LEU A 27 1.16 5.68 -1.01
C LEU A 27 1.73 4.67 -2.03
N SER A 28 2.98 4.21 -1.85
CA SER A 28 3.55 3.19 -2.74
C SER A 28 2.89 1.82 -2.53
N LEU A 29 2.43 1.51 -1.31
CA LEU A 29 1.61 0.33 -1.02
C LEU A 29 0.28 0.38 -1.78
N GLU A 30 -0.41 1.52 -1.71
CA GLU A 30 -1.72 1.70 -2.34
C GLU A 30 -1.61 1.61 -3.86
N LEU A 31 -0.57 2.19 -4.45
CA LEU A 31 -0.26 2.03 -5.88
C LEU A 31 -0.05 0.55 -6.25
N MET A 32 0.73 -0.19 -5.45
CA MET A 32 0.98 -1.61 -5.69
C MET A 32 -0.33 -2.42 -5.67
N ILE A 33 -1.17 -2.23 -4.64
CA ILE A 33 -2.42 -2.99 -4.53
C ILE A 33 -3.40 -2.62 -5.67
N MET A 34 -3.48 -1.35 -6.05
CA MET A 34 -4.29 -0.93 -7.20
C MET A 34 -3.83 -1.58 -8.51
N THR A 35 -2.52 -1.72 -8.74
CA THR A 35 -2.01 -2.43 -9.93
C THR A 35 -2.30 -3.93 -9.89
N LEU A 36 -2.32 -4.55 -8.71
CA LEU A 36 -2.73 -5.95 -8.56
C LEU A 36 -4.23 -6.11 -8.82
N PHE A 37 -5.06 -5.19 -8.32
CA PHE A 37 -6.49 -5.18 -8.57
C PHE A 37 -6.78 -5.10 -10.08
N THR A 38 -6.12 -4.20 -10.82
CA THR A 38 -6.34 -4.08 -12.27
C THR A 38 -5.90 -5.32 -13.05
N ILE A 39 -4.83 -6.00 -12.65
CA ILE A 39 -4.43 -7.27 -13.28
C ILE A 39 -5.47 -8.36 -13.02
N LEU A 40 -5.97 -8.44 -11.79
CA LEU A 40 -6.98 -9.42 -11.43
C LEU A 40 -8.30 -9.17 -12.14
N THR A 41 -8.78 -7.93 -12.22
CA THR A 41 -10.02 -7.63 -12.95
C THR A 41 -9.92 -7.95 -14.44
N LEU A 42 -8.76 -7.73 -15.07
CA LEU A 42 -8.54 -8.05 -16.49
C LEU A 42 -8.41 -9.55 -16.78
N SER A 43 -8.03 -10.37 -15.80
CA SER A 43 -7.79 -11.81 -15.98
C SER A 43 -8.94 -12.69 -15.51
N THR A 44 -9.84 -12.15 -14.69
CA THR A 44 -10.89 -12.93 -14.04
C THR A 44 -12.19 -12.95 -14.84
N SER A 45 -12.90 -14.08 -14.78
CA SER A 45 -14.23 -14.22 -15.37
C SER A 45 -15.28 -13.47 -14.54
N PRO A 46 -16.39 -13.01 -15.16
CA PRO A 46 -17.44 -12.24 -14.46
C PRO A 46 -18.07 -13.01 -13.28
N SER A 47 -18.00 -14.34 -13.27
CA SER A 47 -18.46 -15.18 -12.16
C SER A 47 -17.72 -14.93 -10.83
N SER A 48 -16.54 -14.32 -10.86
CA SER A 48 -15.71 -14.06 -9.67
C SER A 48 -15.75 -12.60 -9.17
N LEU A 49 -16.67 -11.77 -9.69
CA LEU A 49 -16.86 -10.37 -9.29
C LEU A 49 -17.03 -10.16 -7.78
N SER A 50 -17.69 -11.10 -7.09
CA SER A 50 -17.85 -11.03 -5.62
C SER A 50 -16.52 -11.06 -4.88
N SER A 51 -15.58 -11.92 -5.30
CA SER A 51 -14.24 -12.00 -4.71
C SER A 51 -13.41 -10.73 -4.94
N LEU A 52 -13.54 -10.10 -6.12
CA LEU A 52 -12.89 -8.82 -6.42
C LEU A 52 -13.41 -7.70 -5.51
N LEU A 53 -14.72 -7.66 -5.24
CA LEU A 53 -15.31 -6.67 -4.33
C LEU A 53 -14.83 -6.86 -2.89
N ILE A 54 -14.73 -8.11 -2.42
CA ILE A 54 -14.18 -8.41 -1.09
C ILE A 54 -12.72 -7.96 -1.00
N MET A 55 -11.92 -8.22 -2.03
CA MET A 55 -10.53 -7.75 -2.09
C MET A 55 -10.42 -6.22 -2.02
N LEU A 56 -11.31 -5.50 -2.71
CA LEU A 56 -11.35 -4.04 -2.67
C LEU A 56 -11.68 -3.53 -1.26
N ALA A 57 -12.66 -4.14 -0.59
CA ALA A 57 -13.02 -3.78 0.79
C ALA A 57 -11.86 -4.02 1.77
N MET A 58 -11.17 -5.16 1.65
CA MET A 58 -10.00 -5.47 2.46
C MET A 58 -8.86 -4.47 2.22
N MET A 59 -8.62 -4.05 0.96
CA MET A 59 -7.63 -3.02 0.64
C MET A 59 -7.91 -1.70 1.37
N VAL A 60 -9.14 -1.17 1.27
CA VAL A 60 -9.52 0.09 1.92
C VAL A 60 -9.37 -0.01 3.44
N SER A 61 -9.75 -1.15 4.02
CA SER A 61 -9.59 -1.38 5.47
C SER A 61 -8.11 -1.38 5.88
N GLY A 62 -7.22 -2.01 5.10
CA GLY A 62 -5.78 -2.03 5.36
C GLY A 62 -5.15 -0.64 5.30
N SER A 63 -5.52 0.17 4.30
CA SER A 63 -5.07 1.56 4.18
C SER A 63 -5.53 2.42 5.36
N SER A 64 -6.78 2.25 5.80
CA SER A 64 -7.31 2.97 6.96
C SER A 64 -6.55 2.63 8.25
N MET A 65 -6.18 1.35 8.43
CA MET A 65 -5.38 0.90 9.56
C MET A 65 -3.96 1.48 9.48
N GLY A 66 -3.34 1.49 8.31
CA GLY A 66 -2.03 2.12 8.09
C GLY A 66 -2.00 3.63 8.41
N LEU A 67 -3.05 4.36 8.04
CA LEU A 67 -3.20 5.78 8.39
C LEU A 67 -3.43 5.98 9.90
N SER A 68 -4.22 5.13 10.55
CA SER A 68 -4.43 5.21 11.99
C SER A 68 -3.13 5.02 12.78
N LEU A 69 -2.26 4.11 12.33
CA LEU A 69 -0.93 3.93 12.89
C LEU A 69 -0.06 5.16 12.68
N LEU A 70 -0.14 5.79 11.51
CA LEU A 70 0.57 7.03 11.23
C LEU A 70 0.13 8.16 12.16
N VAL A 71 -1.18 8.29 12.41
CA VAL A 71 -1.71 9.26 13.38
C VAL A 71 -1.16 8.98 14.77
N SER A 72 -1.15 7.72 15.21
CA SER A 72 -0.59 7.35 16.53
C SER A 72 0.90 7.70 16.65
N MET A 73 1.70 7.45 15.61
CA MET A 73 3.12 7.80 15.55
C MET A 73 3.35 9.31 15.53
N SER A 74 2.49 10.04 14.82
CA SER A 74 2.56 11.51 14.81
C SER A 74 2.25 12.09 16.19
N HIS A 75 1.38 11.46 16.97
CA HIS A 75 1.05 11.91 18.31
C HIS A 75 2.16 11.58 19.33
N SER A 76 2.84 10.44 19.19
CA SER A 76 3.92 10.04 20.11
C SER A 76 5.25 10.74 19.84
N HIS A 77 5.61 10.99 18.58
CA HIS A 77 6.91 11.53 18.19
C HIS A 77 6.85 12.91 17.51
N ASN A 78 5.68 13.55 17.54
CA ASN A 78 5.38 14.88 16.96
C ASN A 78 5.85 15.06 15.50
N SER A 79 6.07 13.94 14.80
CA SER A 79 6.62 13.90 13.45
C SER A 79 6.13 12.66 12.72
N SER A 80 5.92 12.79 11.41
CA SER A 80 5.59 11.69 10.51
C SER A 80 6.82 10.95 9.98
N ASN A 81 7.98 11.19 10.60
CA ASN A 81 9.25 10.64 10.18
C ASN A 81 9.35 9.17 10.62
N SER A 82 10.04 8.34 9.85
CA SER A 82 10.30 6.94 10.15
C SER A 82 11.49 6.75 11.10
N SER A 83 12.26 7.81 11.38
CA SER A 83 13.43 7.74 12.26
C SER A 83 13.14 7.27 13.70
N PRO A 84 12.02 7.63 14.38
CA PRO A 84 11.77 7.15 15.74
C PRO A 84 11.39 5.66 15.79
N ILE A 85 10.98 5.05 14.67
CA ILE A 85 10.73 3.59 14.60
C ILE A 85 12.05 2.82 14.78
N ASN A 86 13.18 3.42 14.40
CA ASN A 86 14.51 2.85 14.54
C ASN A 86 15.05 2.88 16.00
N LEU A 87 14.29 3.40 16.98
CA LEU A 87 14.64 3.30 18.40
C LEU A 87 14.20 1.96 19.02
N THR A 88 13.28 1.24 18.36
CA THR A 88 12.73 -0.04 18.85
C THR A 88 13.33 -1.27 18.17
N THR A 89 14.34 -1.07 17.29
CA THR A 89 15.22 -2.12 16.75
C THR A 89 16.56 -2.08 17.45
#